data_AF-A0A6C0KNG5-F1
#
_entry.id   AF-A0A6C0KNG5-F1
#
_cell.length_a   1.000
_cell.length_b   1.000
_cell.length_c   1.000
_cell.angle_alpha   90.00
_cell.angle_beta   90.00
_cell.angle_gamma   90.00
#
_symmetry.space_group_name_H-M   'P 1'
#
loop_
_entity.id
_entity.type
_entity.pdbx_description
1 polymer ?
#
loop_
_entity_poly.entity_id
_entity_poly.type
_entity_poly.pdbx_seq_one_letter_code
_entity_poly.pdbx_strand_id
1 'polypeptide(L)'
;MNYTILLKTAFALFIVDLFWLATGGIYGRYLIELIQGKPIEFRFISGMVVYLFLAYMLLQTGSTQQAFLYGVCIYGVYDFTNYAVFDKYDWKFGIADTIWGGILFVVTRLLLQSF
;
A
#
# COMPACT_ATOMS: atom_id res chain seq x y z
N MET A 1 -16.73 -0.48 14.73
CA MET A 1 -15.93 0.51 13.97
C MET A 1 -16.89 1.53 13.36
N ASN A 2 -16.63 2.83 13.52
CA ASN A 2 -17.45 3.87 12.90
C ASN A 2 -17.08 3.99 11.41
N TYR A 3 -18.05 3.83 10.50
CA TYR A 3 -17.81 3.90 9.05
C TYR A 3 -17.20 5.22 8.59
N THR A 4 -17.53 6.34 9.26
CA THR A 4 -16.95 7.64 8.98
C THR A 4 -15.45 7.67 9.28
N ILE A 5 -15.01 7.00 10.36
CA ILE A 5 -13.59 6.90 10.70
C ILE A 5 -12.87 6.06 9.64
N LEU A 6 -13.45 4.92 9.26
CA LEU A 6 -12.87 4.05 8.22
C LEU A 6 -12.64 4.79 6.91
N LEU A 7 -13.64 5.54 6.43
CA LEU A 7 -13.53 6.31 5.18
C LEU A 7 -12.50 7.44 5.28
N LYS A 8 -12.45 8.15 6.40
CA LYS A 8 -11.41 9.18 6.64
C LYS A 8 -10.01 8.57 6.64
N THR A 9 -9.83 7.42 7.28
CA THR A 9 -8.54 6.71 7.29
C THR A 9 -8.16 6.22 5.90
N ALA A 10 -9.10 5.65 5.13
CA ALA A 10 -8.84 5.21 3.76
C ALA A 10 -8.43 6.38 2.86
N PHE A 11 -9.11 7.52 3.00
CA PHE A 11 -8.74 8.74 2.28
C PHE A 11 -7.37 9.27 2.70
N ALA A 12 -7.07 9.30 4.00
CA ALA A 12 -5.75 9.73 4.49
C ALA A 12 -4.61 8.83 3.96
N LEU A 13 -4.82 7.50 3.96
CA LEU A 13 -3.88 6.55 3.37
C LEU A 13 -3.65 6.86 1.90
N PHE A 14 -4.71 7.04 1.11
CA PHE A 14 -4.59 7.38 -0.30
C PHE A 14 -3.78 8.67 -0.52
N ILE A 15 -4.05 9.74 0.25
CA ILE A 15 -3.33 11.01 0.13
C ILE A 15 -1.83 10.85 0.45
N VAL A 16 -1.48 10.11 1.50
CA VAL A 16 -0.07 9.85 1.83
C VAL A 16 0.58 9.00 0.72
N ASP A 17 -0.14 8.01 0.20
CA ASP A 17 0.34 7.08 -0.81
C ASP A 17 0.55 7.73 -2.19
N LEU A 18 -0.11 8.86 -2.48
CA LEU A 18 0.13 9.63 -3.71
C LEU A 18 1.61 9.96 -3.92
N PHE A 19 2.38 10.17 -2.84
CA PHE A 19 3.82 10.39 -2.94
C PHE A 19 4.54 9.19 -3.57
N TRP A 20 4.21 7.97 -3.13
CA TRP A 20 4.81 6.76 -3.66
C TRP A 20 4.30 6.43 -5.06
N LEU A 21 2.99 6.57 -5.30
CA LEU A 21 2.42 6.39 -6.64
C LEU A 21 3.07 7.33 -7.67
N ALA A 22 3.40 8.56 -7.28
CA ALA A 22 4.08 9.53 -8.12
C ALA A 22 5.60 9.31 -8.25
N THR A 23 6.18 8.40 -7.46
CA THR A 23 7.62 8.10 -7.47
C THR A 23 7.86 6.62 -7.75
N GLY A 24 7.92 5.77 -6.71
CA GLY A 24 8.10 4.31 -6.83
C GLY A 24 7.05 3.63 -7.71
N GLY A 25 5.81 4.12 -7.70
CA GLY A 25 4.72 3.64 -8.54
C GLY A 25 4.94 3.83 -10.03
N ILE A 26 5.80 4.75 -10.47
CA ILE A 26 6.21 4.87 -11.88
C ILE A 26 6.99 3.62 -12.30
N TYR A 27 7.93 3.18 -11.45
CA TYR A 27 8.68 1.95 -11.69
C TYR A 27 7.79 0.71 -11.56
N GLY A 28 6.93 0.66 -10.54
CA GLY A 28 5.94 -0.41 -10.37
C GLY A 28 5.03 -0.56 -11.58
N ARG A 29 4.57 0.55 -12.17
CA ARG A 29 3.80 0.53 -13.42
C ARG A 29 4.59 -0.09 -14.56
N TYR A 30 5.83 0.35 -14.79
CA TYR A 30 6.70 -0.23 -15.81
C TYR A 30 6.90 -1.74 -15.60
N LEU A 31 7.13 -2.16 -14.35
CA LEU A 31 7.30 -3.57 -13.98
C LEU A 31 6.07 -4.41 -14.35
N ILE A 32 4.87 -3.92 -14.00
CA ILE A 32 3.63 -4.62 -14.31
C ILE A 32 3.35 -4.65 -15.82
N GLU A 33 3.60 -3.56 -16.55
CA GLU A 33 3.45 -3.53 -18.01
C GLU A 33 4.43 -4.50 -18.70
N LEU A 34 5.65 -4.63 -18.18
CA LEU A 34 6.65 -5.60 -18.64
C LEU A 34 6.20 -7.05 -18.42
N ILE A 35 5.61 -7.34 -17.26
CA ILE A 35 5.07 -8.68 -16.92
C ILE A 35 3.84 -9.00 -17.76
N GLN A 36 2.91 -8.06 -17.91
CA GLN A 36 1.66 -8.26 -18.66
C GLN A 36 1.84 -8.22 -20.18
N GLY A 37 2.91 -7.61 -20.68
CA GLY A 37 3.15 -7.41 -22.12
C GLY A 37 2.21 -6.39 -22.76
N LYS A 38 1.49 -5.59 -21.96
CA LYS A 38 0.55 -4.57 -22.42
C LYS A 38 0.43 -3.43 -21.40
N PRO A 39 -0.08 -2.24 -21.82
CA PRO A 39 -0.36 -1.14 -20.90
C PRO A 39 -1.37 -1.53 -19.81
N ILE A 40 -1.21 -0.96 -18.61
CA ILE A 40 -2.15 -1.18 -17.50
C ILE A 40 -3.51 -0.56 -17.83
N GLU A 41 -4.56 -1.34 -17.65
CA GLU A 41 -5.94 -0.86 -17.58
C GLU A 41 -6.37 -0.77 -16.11
N PHE A 42 -6.44 0.44 -15.57
CA PHE A 42 -6.77 0.64 -14.16
C PHE A 42 -8.22 0.30 -13.84
N ARG A 43 -8.40 -0.64 -12.91
CA ARG A 43 -9.70 -0.96 -12.30
C ARG A 43 -9.88 -0.16 -11.02
N PHE A 44 -10.39 1.06 -11.13
CA PHE A 44 -10.49 2.01 -10.01
C PHE A 44 -11.26 1.47 -8.81
N ILE A 45 -12.32 0.68 -9.03
CA ILE A 45 -13.10 0.06 -7.93
C ILE A 45 -12.21 -0.87 -7.10
N SER A 46 -11.38 -1.71 -7.74
CA SER A 46 -10.43 -2.57 -7.05
C SER A 46 -9.42 -1.76 -6.24
N GLY A 47 -8.91 -0.65 -6.81
CA GLY A 47 -8.01 0.26 -6.11
C GLY A 47 -8.64 0.89 -4.87
N MET A 48 -9.91 1.32 -4.95
CA MET A 48 -10.64 1.86 -3.79
C MET A 48 -10.79 0.82 -2.67
N VAL A 49 -11.06 -0.44 -3.04
CA VAL A 49 -11.20 -1.54 -2.08
C VAL A 49 -9.89 -1.82 -1.34
N VAL A 50 -8.73 -1.68 -1.99
CA VAL A 50 -7.42 -1.80 -1.32
C VAL A 50 -7.32 -0.84 -0.15
N TYR A 51 -7.62 0.45 -0.34
CA TYR A 51 -7.55 1.43 0.74
C TYR A 51 -8.54 1.18 1.88
N LEU A 52 -9.69 0.55 1.62
CA LEU A 52 -10.62 0.12 2.67
C LEU A 52 -10.03 -0.99 3.54
N PHE A 53 -9.36 -1.98 2.93
CA PHE A 53 -8.66 -3.03 3.68
C PHE A 53 -7.47 -2.48 4.47
N LEU A 54 -6.66 -1.61 3.86
CA LEU A 54 -5.54 -0.96 4.55
C LEU A 54 -6.04 -0.13 5.73
N ALA A 55 -7.12 0.63 5.55
CA ALA A 55 -7.71 1.43 6.63
C ALA A 55 -8.22 0.56 7.78
N TYR A 56 -8.90 -0.54 7.48
CA TYR A 56 -9.36 -1.48 8.49
C TYR A 56 -8.19 -1.99 9.33
N MET A 57 -7.12 -2.43 8.67
CA MET A 57 -5.92 -2.97 9.31
C MET A 57 -5.19 -1.93 10.14
N LEU A 58 -5.01 -0.71 9.62
CA LEU A 58 -4.39 0.38 10.35
C LEU A 58 -5.16 0.71 11.64
N LEU A 59 -6.50 0.70 11.59
CA LEU A 59 -7.34 0.97 12.75
C LEU A 59 -7.28 -0.14 13.83
N GLN A 60 -6.78 -1.33 13.50
CA GLN A 60 -6.54 -2.40 14.50
C GLN A 60 -5.22 -2.20 15.27
N THR A 61 -4.41 -1.22 14.90
CA THR A 61 -3.08 -1.03 15.50
C THR A 61 -3.17 -0.23 16.80
N GLY A 62 -2.56 -0.74 17.86
CA GLY A 62 -2.45 -0.08 19.17
C GLY A 62 -1.21 0.80 19.32
N SER A 63 -0.18 0.62 18.50
CA SER A 63 1.07 1.38 18.56
C SER A 63 1.65 1.68 17.18
N THR A 64 2.55 2.66 17.10
CA THR A 64 3.27 3.02 15.87
C THR A 64 4.13 1.87 15.35
N GLN A 65 4.78 1.12 16.27
CA GLN A 65 5.49 -0.12 15.93
C GLN A 65 4.56 -1.13 15.26
N GLN A 66 3.37 -1.34 15.82
CA GLN A 66 2.41 -2.29 15.26
C GLN A 66 1.89 -1.81 13.90
N ALA A 67 1.66 -0.51 13.72
CA ALA A 67 1.28 0.07 12.43
C ALA A 67 2.35 -0.18 11.36
N PHE A 68 3.61 0.09 11.67
CA PHE A 68 4.73 -0.20 10.77
C PHE A 68 4.75 -1.68 10.37
N LEU A 69 4.70 -2.58 11.34
CA LEU A 69 4.74 -4.02 11.09
C LEU A 69 3.54 -4.50 10.28
N TYR A 70 2.34 -3.96 10.51
CA TYR A 70 1.15 -4.31 9.73
C TYR A 70 1.29 -3.90 8.27
N GLY A 71 1.78 -2.68 8.02
CA GLY A 71 2.07 -2.21 6.67
C GLY A 71 3.11 -3.08 5.97
N VAL A 72 4.24 -3.36 6.64
CA VAL A 72 5.29 -4.26 6.14
C VAL A 72 4.75 -5.65 5.82
N CYS A 73 3.92 -6.24 6.70
CA CYS A 73 3.38 -7.58 6.46
C CYS A 73 2.43 -7.61 5.26
N ILE A 74 1.56 -6.60 5.10
CA ILE A 74 0.58 -6.58 4.00
C ILE A 74 1.30 -6.43 2.66
N TYR A 75 2.18 -5.43 2.53
CA TYR A 75 2.91 -5.20 1.30
C TYR A 75 3.91 -6.33 1.03
N GLY A 76 4.61 -6.81 2.06
CA GLY A 76 5.49 -7.97 1.95
C GLY A 76 4.76 -9.22 1.44
N VAL A 77 3.60 -9.55 1.98
CA VAL A 77 2.81 -10.69 1.46
C VAL A 77 2.46 -10.47 -0.01
N TYR A 78 2.03 -9.27 -0.40
CA TYR A 78 1.69 -8.96 -1.79
C TYR A 78 2.91 -9.07 -2.74
N ASP A 79 3.98 -8.36 -2.43
CA ASP A 79 5.19 -8.28 -3.25
C ASP A 79 5.92 -9.61 -3.37
N PHE A 80 6.09 -10.33 -2.26
CA PHE A 80 6.79 -11.61 -2.28
C PHE A 80 5.93 -12.74 -2.87
N THR A 81 4.59 -12.62 -2.85
CA THR A 81 3.72 -13.50 -3.64
C THR A 81 3.91 -13.25 -5.13
N ASN A 82 3.95 -11.98 -5.56
CA ASN A 82 4.22 -11.64 -6.96
C ASN A 82 5.61 -12.11 -7.40
N TYR A 83 6.64 -11.92 -6.57
CA TYR A 83 8.00 -12.41 -6.85
C TYR A 83 8.08 -13.93 -6.94
N ALA A 84 7.29 -14.66 -6.16
CA ALA A 84 7.23 -16.12 -6.24
C ALA A 84 6.60 -16.64 -7.54
N VAL A 85 5.75 -15.84 -8.20
CA VAL A 85 4.95 -16.28 -9.35
C VAL A 85 5.44 -15.68 -10.67
N PHE A 86 5.91 -14.44 -10.68
CA PHE A 86 6.32 -13.72 -11.89
C PHE A 86 7.84 -13.73 -12.06
N ASP A 87 8.30 -14.30 -13.17
CA ASP A 87 9.70 -14.42 -13.55
C ASP A 87 10.44 -13.08 -13.65
N LYS A 88 9.75 -12.03 -14.11
CA LYS A 88 10.29 -10.68 -14.31
C LYS A 88 10.05 -9.73 -13.15
N TYR A 89 9.52 -10.20 -12.02
CA TYR A 89 9.29 -9.33 -10.88
C TYR A 89 10.62 -8.90 -10.23
N ASP A 90 10.81 -7.60 -10.05
CA ASP A 90 12.03 -7.08 -9.44
C ASP A 90 11.94 -7.16 -7.91
N TRP A 91 12.73 -8.05 -7.31
CA TRP A 91 12.79 -8.20 -5.85
C TRP A 91 13.21 -6.91 -5.12
N LYS A 92 13.99 -6.03 -5.76
CA LYS A 92 14.39 -4.75 -5.16
C LYS A 92 13.20 -3.81 -5.02
N PHE A 93 12.33 -3.79 -6.03
CA PHE A 93 11.07 -3.07 -5.95
C PHE A 93 10.19 -3.65 -4.85
N GLY A 94 10.08 -4.99 -4.78
CA GLY A 94 9.31 -5.63 -3.72
C GLY A 94 9.76 -5.27 -2.30
N ILE A 95 11.08 -5.19 -2.06
CA ILE A 95 11.62 -4.71 -0.77
C ILE A 95 11.25 -3.24 -0.53
N ALA A 96 11.41 -2.39 -1.55
CA ALA A 96 11.13 -0.97 -1.42
C ALA A 96 9.65 -0.69 -1.12
N ASP A 97 8.74 -1.38 -1.84
CA ASP A 97 7.29 -1.26 -1.65
C ASP A 97 6.85 -1.85 -0.30
N THR A 98 7.47 -2.95 0.14
CA THR A 98 7.29 -3.49 1.50
C THR A 98 7.65 -2.49 2.59
N ILE A 99 8.80 -1.82 2.48
CA ILE A 99 9.23 -0.80 3.44
C ILE A 99 8.29 0.41 3.37
N TRP A 100 7.88 0.81 2.16
CA TRP A 100 6.92 1.90 1.97
C TRP A 100 5.59 1.58 2.65
N GLY A 101 5.06 0.36 2.54
CA GLY A 101 3.84 -0.06 3.24
C GLY A 101 3.89 0.21 4.75
N GLY A 102 5.04 -0.07 5.38
CA GLY A 102 5.28 0.26 6.79
C GLY A 102 5.29 1.78 7.06
N ILE A 103 6.00 2.55 6.23
CA ILE A 103 6.07 4.02 6.33
C ILE A 103 4.68 4.64 6.15
N LEU A 104 3.92 4.18 5.15
CA LEU A 104 2.56 4.61 4.85
C LEU A 104 1.65 4.47 6.07
N PHE A 105 1.70 3.33 6.75
CA PHE A 105 0.92 3.07 7.95
C PHE A 105 1.34 3.98 9.12
N VAL A 106 2.64 4.17 9.33
CA VAL A 106 3.16 5.05 10.39
C VAL A 106 2.75 6.50 10.16
N VAL A 107 3.02 7.04 8.97
CA VAL A 107 2.71 8.43 8.63
C VAL A 107 1.21 8.68 8.75
N THR A 108 0.38 7.76 8.23
CA THR A 108 -1.07 7.92 8.33
C THR A 108 -1.57 7.83 9.77
N ARG A 109 -0.99 6.95 10.60
CA ARG A 109 -1.32 6.89 12.03
C ARG A 109 -1.04 8.21 12.73
N LEU A 110 0.15 8.79 12.50
CA LEU A 110 0.54 10.05 13.12
C LEU A 110 -0.36 11.20 12.68
N LEU A 111 -0.76 11.23 11.41
CA LEU A 111 -1.74 12.21 10.91
C LEU A 111 -3.08 12.07 11.62
N LEU A 112 -3.59 10.85 11.81
CA LEU A 112 -4.87 10.62 12.49
C LEU A 112 -4.87 10.97 13.99
N GLN A 113 -3.71 10.91 14.65
CA GLN A 113 -3.56 11.31 16.06
C GLN A 113 -3.45 12.83 16.25
N SER A 114 -3.19 13.56 15.17
CA SER A 114 -2.99 15.01 15.20
C SER A 114 -4.32 15.80 15.10
N PHE A 115 -5.45 15.09 15.02
CA PHE A 115 -6.82 15.61 14.96
C PHE A 115 -7.71 14.90 15.99
#